data_AF-A0A4R8Z8Z8-F1
#
_entry.id   AF-A0A4R8Z8Z8-F1
#
_cell.length_a   1.000
_cell.length_b   1.000
_cell.length_c   1.000
_cell.angle_alpha   90.00
_cell.angle_beta   90.00
_cell.angle_gamma   90.00
#
_symmetry.space_group_name_H-M   'P 1'
#
loop_
_entity.id
_entity.type
_entity.pdbx_description
1 polymer ?
#
loop_
_entity_poly.entity_id
_entity_poly.type
_entity_poly.pdbx_seq_one_letter_code
_entity_poly.pdbx_strand_id
1 'polypeptide(L)'
;MAGSAPVVATFLNSGYGTTYSAIYAGTKTVFPDVPLNSGFYAAVTADIGTEGTVVNAGWPNAVTGFCSGPYEKLMNGIFEIWSKIMPERAMACAFNLDYLLVGGKDGRSEESLYFMWYDWMAGGWGGRASKDGSGATAPAFGAGLAVQPVEGQERLSPVLTSMH
;
A
#
# COMPACT_ATOMS: atom_id res chain seq x y z
N MET A 1 -10.54 0.61 15.92
CA MET A 1 -9.07 0.56 16.05
C MET A 1 -8.59 1.19 17.36
N ALA A 2 -9.38 1.05 18.43
CA ALA A 2 -8.97 1.47 19.77
C ALA A 2 -7.70 0.69 20.19
N GLY A 3 -6.73 1.40 20.77
CA GLY A 3 -5.44 0.82 21.16
C GLY A 3 -4.35 0.85 20.08
N SER A 4 -4.60 1.49 18.94
CA SER A 4 -3.52 1.78 17.97
C SER A 4 -2.42 2.62 18.62
N ALA A 5 -1.16 2.36 18.24
CA ALA A 5 -0.02 3.11 18.75
C ALA A 5 -0.15 4.62 18.47
N PRO A 6 0.46 5.49 19.28
CA PRO A 6 0.61 6.91 18.97
C PRO A 6 1.29 7.12 17.61
N VAL A 7 1.14 8.32 17.05
CA VAL A 7 1.90 8.74 15.86
C VAL A 7 3.40 8.48 16.02
N VAL A 8 4.04 8.09 14.91
CA VAL A 8 5.49 7.92 14.83
C VAL A 8 6.14 9.19 14.29
N ALA A 9 7.41 9.40 14.62
CA ALA A 9 8.17 10.60 14.25
C ALA A 9 8.54 10.69 12.75
N THR A 10 8.11 9.73 11.93
CA THR A 10 8.36 9.68 10.48
C THR A 10 7.11 10.01 9.69
N PHE A 11 7.22 10.06 8.37
CA PHE A 11 6.09 10.27 7.45
C PHE A 11 5.19 9.02 7.29
N LEU A 12 5.49 7.92 7.98
CA LEU A 12 4.78 6.63 7.90
C LEU A 12 3.54 6.58 8.80
N ASN A 13 2.85 7.70 9.00
CA ASN A 13 1.54 7.75 9.63
C ASN A 13 0.43 7.79 8.58
N SER A 14 -0.82 7.54 8.99
CA SER A 14 -1.99 7.63 8.13
C SER A 14 -3.01 8.61 8.70
N GLY A 15 -3.64 9.40 7.82
CA GLY A 15 -4.78 10.24 8.18
C GLY A 15 -6.09 9.47 8.17
N TYR A 16 -7.17 10.12 8.62
CA TYR A 16 -8.51 9.54 8.67
C TYR A 16 -8.90 8.91 7.32
N GLY A 17 -8.85 9.69 6.25
CA GLY A 17 -9.33 9.27 4.93
C GLY A 17 -8.54 8.10 4.33
N THR A 18 -7.21 8.08 4.51
CA THR A 18 -6.34 7.01 4.00
C THR A 18 -6.56 5.71 4.76
N THR A 19 -6.69 5.77 6.09
CA THR A 19 -7.03 4.61 6.92
C THR A 19 -8.39 4.04 6.57
N TYR A 20 -9.39 4.90 6.41
CA TYR A 20 -10.74 4.49 6.04
C TYR A 20 -10.77 3.85 4.63
N SER A 21 -10.03 4.43 3.68
CA SER A 21 -9.84 3.85 2.35
C SER A 21 -9.21 2.45 2.40
N ALA A 22 -8.20 2.21 3.25
CA ALA A 22 -7.58 0.89 3.40
C ALA A 22 -8.56 -0.20 3.85
N ILE A 23 -9.49 0.16 4.75
CA ILE A 23 -10.52 -0.76 5.25
C ILE A 23 -11.47 -1.16 4.11
N TYR A 24 -11.90 -0.18 3.31
CA TYR A 24 -12.74 -0.45 2.15
C TYR A 24 -12.02 -1.24 1.08
N ALA A 25 -10.78 -0.85 0.73
CA ALA A 25 -9.98 -1.55 -0.27
C ALA A 25 -9.76 -3.01 0.15
N GLY A 26 -9.35 -3.24 1.40
CA GLY A 26 -9.15 -4.58 1.94
C GLY A 26 -10.42 -5.44 1.94
N THR A 27 -11.59 -4.84 2.21
CA THR A 27 -12.87 -5.57 2.14
C THR A 27 -13.29 -5.81 0.68
N LYS A 28 -13.06 -4.83 -0.19
CA LYS A 28 -13.45 -4.87 -1.60
C LYS A 28 -12.75 -5.99 -2.38
N THR A 29 -11.52 -6.38 -1.97
CA THR A 29 -10.82 -7.51 -2.60
C THR A 29 -11.57 -8.84 -2.43
N VAL A 30 -12.33 -9.01 -1.34
CA VAL A 30 -13.12 -10.22 -1.07
C VAL A 30 -14.43 -10.20 -1.85
N PHE A 31 -14.98 -9.01 -2.13
CA PHE A 31 -16.24 -8.79 -2.84
C PHE A 31 -16.04 -8.06 -4.18
N PRO A 32 -15.32 -8.65 -5.16
CA PRO A 32 -14.99 -7.98 -6.42
C PRO A 32 -16.22 -7.62 -7.25
N ASP A 33 -17.31 -8.37 -7.13
CA ASP A 33 -18.55 -8.16 -7.91
C ASP A 33 -19.43 -7.02 -7.39
N VAL A 34 -19.26 -6.60 -6.13
CA VAL A 34 -20.10 -5.55 -5.52
C VAL A 34 -19.64 -4.17 -5.98
N PRO A 35 -20.45 -3.33 -6.65
CA PRO A 35 -19.97 -2.04 -7.15
C PRO A 35 -19.39 -1.13 -6.06
N LEU A 36 -18.27 -0.46 -6.35
CA LEU A 36 -17.68 0.53 -5.44
C LEU A 36 -18.47 1.84 -5.54
N ASN A 37 -19.55 1.95 -4.77
CA ASN A 37 -20.41 3.13 -4.70
C ASN A 37 -20.88 3.37 -3.24
N SER A 38 -21.71 4.39 -3.03
CA SER A 38 -22.22 4.75 -1.69
C SER A 38 -22.86 3.60 -0.92
N GLY A 39 -23.44 2.61 -1.60
CA GLY A 39 -23.98 1.40 -0.97
C GLY A 39 -22.90 0.54 -0.32
N PHE A 40 -21.75 0.37 -0.99
CA PHE A 40 -20.61 -0.34 -0.38
C PHE A 40 -20.05 0.43 0.82
N TYR A 41 -19.92 1.76 0.68
CA TYR A 41 -19.44 2.62 1.77
C TYR A 41 -20.37 2.59 2.99
N ALA A 42 -21.68 2.46 2.79
CA ALA A 42 -22.68 2.33 3.85
C ALA A 42 -22.66 0.94 4.53
N ALA A 43 -22.24 -0.11 3.81
CA ALA A 43 -22.21 -1.48 4.32
C ALA A 43 -20.98 -1.79 5.19
N VAL A 44 -19.87 -1.08 4.98
CA VAL A 44 -18.62 -1.28 5.74
C VAL A 44 -18.43 -0.10 6.69
N THR A 45 -18.61 -0.37 7.98
CA THR A 45 -18.43 0.61 9.05
C THR A 45 -17.15 0.31 9.82
N ALA A 46 -16.40 1.35 10.18
CA ALA A 46 -15.24 1.21 11.05
C ALA A 46 -15.10 2.39 12.01
N ASP A 47 -14.87 2.05 13.28
CA ASP A 47 -14.33 3.00 14.25
C ASP A 47 -12.81 3.01 14.13
N ILE A 48 -12.22 4.13 13.70
CA ILE A 48 -10.77 4.26 13.53
C ILE A 48 -10.05 4.74 14.80
N GLY A 49 -10.77 4.93 15.91
CA GLY A 49 -10.22 5.40 17.17
C GLY A 49 -9.93 6.90 17.20
N THR A 50 -9.26 7.35 18.25
CA THR A 50 -8.94 8.76 18.49
C THR A 50 -7.88 9.28 17.52
N GLU A 51 -7.96 10.58 17.23
CA GLU A 51 -6.89 11.30 16.56
C GLU A 51 -5.60 11.29 17.41
N GLY A 52 -4.43 11.36 16.77
CA GLY A 52 -3.11 11.25 17.40
C GLY A 52 -2.51 9.84 17.41
N THR A 53 -3.11 8.90 16.68
CA THR A 53 -2.58 7.53 16.51
C THR A 53 -1.92 7.35 15.14
N VAL A 54 -1.09 6.32 14.98
CA VAL A 54 -0.41 6.01 13.70
C VAL A 54 -1.38 5.78 12.53
N VAL A 55 -2.63 5.40 12.82
CA VAL A 55 -3.70 5.20 11.83
C VAL A 55 -4.69 6.36 11.78
N ASN A 56 -4.58 7.36 12.65
CA ASN A 56 -5.43 8.54 12.64
C ASN A 56 -4.63 9.73 13.16
N ALA A 57 -3.66 10.18 12.37
CA ALA A 57 -2.59 11.04 12.87
C ALA A 57 -3.04 12.47 13.21
N GLY A 58 -3.94 13.06 12.42
CA GLY A 58 -4.33 14.46 12.56
C GLY A 58 -3.23 15.45 12.15
N TRP A 59 -3.59 16.71 11.96
CA TRP A 59 -2.63 17.79 11.74
C TRP A 59 -1.86 18.09 13.05
N PRO A 60 -0.55 18.39 13.04
CA PRO A 60 0.35 18.62 11.90
C PRO A 60 1.23 17.40 11.52
N ASN A 61 0.81 16.19 11.87
CA ASN A 61 1.65 15.01 11.68
C ASN A 61 1.86 14.66 10.20
N ALA A 62 3.08 14.24 9.85
CA ALA A 62 3.41 13.84 8.49
C ALA A 62 2.78 12.47 8.15
N VAL A 63 2.05 12.42 7.04
CA VAL A 63 1.28 11.24 6.62
C VAL A 63 1.58 10.78 5.20
N THR A 64 2.56 11.36 4.50
CA THR A 64 2.79 11.09 3.05
C THR A 64 3.23 9.66 2.75
N GLY A 65 3.72 8.93 3.75
CA GLY A 65 4.18 7.54 3.64
C GLY A 65 3.11 6.53 4.04
N PHE A 66 1.84 6.93 4.03
CA PHE A 66 0.75 6.08 4.50
C PHE A 66 0.66 4.74 3.75
N CYS A 67 0.94 4.72 2.43
CA CYS A 67 0.87 3.51 1.60
C CYS A 67 1.86 2.43 2.05
N SER A 68 3.13 2.78 2.22
CA SER A 68 4.19 1.87 2.69
C SER A 68 4.16 1.65 4.19
N GLY A 69 3.52 2.55 4.94
CA GLY A 69 3.31 2.43 6.37
C GLY A 69 1.98 1.72 6.71
N PRO A 70 0.98 2.43 7.27
CA PRO A 70 -0.19 1.76 7.84
C PRO A 70 -1.14 1.14 6.81
N TYR A 71 -1.24 1.67 5.59
CA TYR A 71 -2.31 1.30 4.65
C TYR A 71 -2.35 -0.20 4.37
N GLU A 72 -1.24 -0.79 3.95
CA GLU A 72 -1.22 -2.23 3.64
C GLU A 72 -1.18 -3.11 4.89
N LYS A 73 -0.70 -2.60 6.04
CA LYS A 73 -0.86 -3.29 7.32
C LYS A 73 -2.34 -3.41 7.70
N LEU A 74 -3.11 -2.35 7.49
CA LEU A 74 -4.55 -2.37 7.68
C LEU A 74 -5.23 -3.33 6.72
N MET A 75 -4.90 -3.29 5.42
CA MET A 75 -5.45 -4.25 4.45
C MET A 75 -5.15 -5.70 4.84
N ASN A 76 -3.92 -6.00 5.26
CA ASN A 76 -3.53 -7.33 5.71
C ASN A 76 -4.32 -7.79 6.95
N GLY A 77 -4.56 -6.89 7.91
CA GLY A 77 -5.45 -7.18 9.04
C GLY A 77 -6.88 -7.48 8.61
N ILE A 78 -7.40 -6.76 7.61
CA ILE A 78 -8.72 -7.03 7.03
C ILE A 78 -8.74 -8.39 6.29
N PHE A 79 -7.68 -8.74 5.57
CA PHE A 79 -7.56 -10.06 4.94
C PHE A 79 -7.60 -11.18 5.97
N GLU A 80 -6.90 -11.04 7.09
CA GLU A 80 -6.95 -12.01 8.20
C GLU A 80 -8.36 -12.11 8.83
N ILE A 81 -9.05 -10.99 8.99
CA ILE A 81 -10.45 -10.99 9.48
C ILE A 81 -11.33 -11.79 8.51
N TRP A 82 -11.25 -11.50 7.21
CA TRP A 82 -12.02 -12.24 6.22
C TRP A 82 -11.60 -13.69 6.08
N SER A 83 -10.33 -14.05 6.30
CA SER A 83 -9.90 -15.45 6.29
C SER A 83 -10.50 -16.27 7.42
N LYS A 84 -10.95 -15.63 8.51
CA LYS A 84 -11.68 -16.28 9.59
C LYS A 84 -13.18 -16.37 9.34
N ILE A 85 -13.74 -15.49 8.50
CA ILE A 85 -15.20 -15.41 8.23
C ILE A 85 -15.58 -16.16 6.94
N MET A 86 -14.82 -15.99 5.87
CA MET A 86 -15.04 -16.56 4.53
C MET A 86 -13.73 -17.13 3.96
N PRO A 87 -13.16 -18.17 4.59
CA PRO A 87 -11.85 -18.73 4.22
C PRO A 87 -11.76 -19.17 2.74
N GLU A 88 -12.88 -19.57 2.14
CA GLU A 88 -12.96 -20.00 0.74
C GLU A 88 -12.82 -18.85 -0.27
N ARG A 89 -13.04 -17.59 0.16
CA ARG A 89 -12.89 -16.39 -0.68
C ARG A 89 -11.69 -15.54 -0.32
N ALA A 90 -11.19 -15.67 0.90
CA ALA A 90 -10.10 -14.84 1.40
C ALA A 90 -8.73 -15.32 0.90
N MET A 91 -7.76 -14.43 1.01
CA MET A 91 -6.33 -14.74 0.93
C MET A 91 -5.66 -14.44 2.27
N ALA A 92 -4.52 -15.06 2.53
CA ALA A 92 -3.62 -14.67 3.61
C ALA A 92 -3.00 -13.28 3.33
N CYS A 93 -2.22 -12.77 4.28
CA CYS A 93 -1.54 -11.48 4.15
C CYS A 93 -0.64 -11.43 2.89
N ALA A 94 -0.66 -10.29 2.21
CA ALA A 94 0.29 -9.93 1.18
C ALA A 94 1.56 -9.32 1.81
N PHE A 95 2.60 -9.19 0.99
CA PHE A 95 3.75 -8.36 1.32
C PHE A 95 3.33 -6.90 1.58
N ASN A 96 4.25 -6.14 2.15
CA ASN A 96 4.06 -4.72 2.38
C ASN A 96 4.87 -3.93 1.36
N LEU A 97 4.24 -2.94 0.75
CA LEU A 97 4.81 -2.02 -0.19
C LEU A 97 6.01 -1.33 0.44
N ASP A 98 7.12 -1.39 -0.27
CA ASP A 98 8.32 -0.65 0.04
C ASP A 98 8.71 0.20 -1.18
N TYR A 99 9.16 1.41 -0.89
CA TYR A 99 9.58 2.36 -1.91
C TYR A 99 11.08 2.56 -1.83
N LEU A 100 11.75 2.41 -2.95
CA LEU A 100 13.13 2.85 -3.09
C LEU A 100 13.15 4.19 -3.81
N LEU A 101 13.57 5.22 -3.08
CA LEU A 101 13.71 6.57 -3.59
C LEU A 101 15.18 6.91 -3.74
N VAL A 102 15.60 7.23 -4.97
CA VAL A 102 16.94 7.75 -5.25
C VAL A 102 16.79 9.09 -5.94
N GLY A 103 17.29 10.14 -5.30
CA GLY A 103 17.32 11.47 -5.87
C GLY A 103 18.75 11.98 -6.00
N GLY A 104 18.96 12.91 -6.92
CA GLY A 104 20.28 13.51 -7.09
C GLY A 104 20.36 14.41 -8.31
N LYS A 105 21.59 14.56 -8.81
CA LYS A 105 21.85 15.28 -10.04
C LYS A 105 22.13 14.32 -11.18
N ASP A 106 21.49 14.56 -12.32
CA ASP A 106 21.77 13.83 -13.56
C ASP A 106 22.73 14.66 -14.41
N GLY A 107 23.95 14.15 -14.61
CA GLY A 107 24.99 14.81 -15.41
C GLY A 107 24.91 14.49 -16.91
N ARG A 108 23.92 13.72 -17.36
CA ARG A 108 23.80 13.30 -18.77
C ARG A 108 23.22 14.40 -19.68
N SER A 109 22.54 15.39 -19.12
CA SER A 109 21.97 16.53 -19.85
C SER A 109 22.14 17.83 -19.05
N GLU A 110 22.48 18.92 -19.73
CA GLU A 110 22.56 20.26 -19.12
C GLU A 110 21.17 20.88 -18.86
N GLU A 111 20.12 20.39 -19.53
CA GLU A 111 18.76 20.93 -19.43
C GLU A 111 17.96 20.36 -18.24
N SER A 112 18.35 19.19 -17.73
CA SER A 112 17.65 18.50 -16.64
C SER A 112 18.64 17.96 -15.62
N LEU A 113 19.10 18.84 -14.74
CA LEU A 113 20.15 18.55 -13.77
C LEU A 113 19.69 17.75 -12.55
N TYR A 114 18.39 17.54 -12.35
CA TYR A 114 17.86 16.84 -11.17
C TYR A 114 17.00 15.66 -11.58
N PHE A 115 17.16 14.55 -10.88
CA PHE A 115 16.30 13.39 -11.03
C PHE A 115 15.74 12.93 -9.68
N MET A 116 14.58 12.31 -9.73
CA MET A 116 14.03 11.48 -8.68
C MET A 116 13.60 10.17 -9.33
N TRP A 117 14.24 9.08 -8.95
CA TRP A 117 13.82 7.73 -9.28
C TRP A 117 12.99 7.20 -8.11
N TYR A 118 11.76 6.83 -8.42
CA TYR A 118 10.77 6.35 -7.47
C TYR A 118 10.28 4.99 -7.96
N ASP A 119 10.75 3.94 -7.29
CA ASP A 119 10.38 2.57 -7.62
C ASP A 119 9.63 1.92 -6.46
N TRP A 120 8.69 1.04 -6.80
CA TRP A 120 7.98 0.19 -5.86
C TRP A 120 8.40 -1.25 -6.04
N MET A 121 8.87 -1.86 -4.95
CA MET A 121 9.40 -3.21 -5.01
C MET A 121 8.28 -4.23 -5.26
N ALA A 122 8.56 -5.19 -6.14
CA ALA A 122 7.68 -6.32 -6.37
C ALA A 122 7.64 -7.23 -5.14
N GLY A 123 6.49 -7.83 -4.87
CA GLY A 123 6.35 -8.76 -3.75
C GLY A 123 5.28 -9.81 -3.98
N GLY A 124 5.01 -10.59 -2.93
CA GLY A 124 4.11 -11.73 -3.00
C GLY A 124 2.73 -11.46 -2.40
N TRP A 125 1.69 -12.00 -3.01
CA TRP A 125 0.36 -12.05 -2.41
C TRP A 125 0.19 -13.30 -1.56
N GLY A 126 -0.69 -13.23 -0.56
CA GLY A 126 -0.97 -14.36 0.31
C GLY A 126 -1.62 -15.55 -0.42
N GLY A 127 -1.37 -16.74 0.12
CA GLY A 127 -2.01 -17.97 -0.32
C GLY A 127 -3.52 -17.94 -0.07
N ARG A 128 -4.24 -18.85 -0.74
CA ARG A 128 -5.68 -19.08 -0.57
C ARG A 128 -5.90 -20.52 -0.17
N ALA A 129 -7.09 -20.83 0.33
CA ALA A 129 -7.46 -22.19 0.69
C ALA A 129 -7.28 -23.20 -0.47
N SER A 130 -7.35 -22.75 -1.72
CA SER A 130 -7.29 -23.59 -2.91
C SER A 130 -5.96 -23.58 -3.67
N LYS A 131 -5.03 -22.66 -3.37
CA LYS A 131 -3.76 -22.50 -4.11
C LYS A 131 -2.81 -21.52 -3.44
N ASP A 132 -1.53 -21.67 -3.75
CA ASP A 132 -0.46 -20.77 -3.32
C ASP A 132 -0.67 -19.32 -3.76
N GLY A 133 0.03 -18.42 -3.08
CA GLY A 133 0.09 -17.00 -3.40
C GLY A 133 0.87 -16.74 -4.69
N SER A 134 0.60 -15.61 -5.35
CA SER A 134 1.40 -15.20 -6.51
C SER A 134 2.66 -14.49 -6.04
N GLY A 135 3.81 -14.82 -6.61
CA GLY A 135 5.05 -14.06 -6.44
C GLY A 135 5.19 -12.95 -7.50
N ALA A 136 6.14 -12.04 -7.27
CA ALA A 136 6.53 -10.97 -8.22
C ALA A 136 5.35 -10.13 -8.74
N THR A 137 4.46 -9.74 -7.84
CA THR A 137 3.25 -8.95 -8.10
C THR A 137 3.34 -7.54 -7.55
N ALA A 138 2.43 -6.68 -8.01
CA ALA A 138 2.20 -5.35 -7.46
C ALA A 138 1.66 -5.36 -6.02
N PRO A 139 1.82 -4.26 -5.27
CA PRO A 139 1.22 -4.10 -3.94
C PRO A 139 -0.30 -4.25 -3.96
N ALA A 140 -0.86 -4.73 -2.85
CA ALA A 140 -2.31 -4.93 -2.70
C ALA A 140 -3.09 -3.60 -2.76
N PHE A 141 -2.47 -2.49 -2.32
CA PHE A 141 -2.99 -1.13 -2.51
C PHE A 141 -3.34 -0.83 -3.98
N GLY A 142 -2.53 -1.35 -4.91
CA GLY A 142 -2.65 -1.10 -6.34
C GLY A 142 -2.67 -2.40 -7.13
N ALA A 143 -3.72 -3.21 -6.97
CA ALA A 143 -3.86 -4.52 -7.63
C ALA A 143 -3.77 -4.50 -9.17
N GLY A 144 -3.93 -3.33 -9.81
CA GLY A 144 -3.76 -3.14 -11.25
C GLY A 144 -2.42 -2.53 -11.67
N LEU A 145 -1.51 -2.28 -10.73
CA LEU A 145 -0.17 -1.78 -11.05
C LEU A 145 0.68 -2.89 -11.66
N ALA A 146 1.67 -2.49 -12.44
CA ALA A 146 2.71 -3.36 -12.97
C ALA A 146 4.06 -2.98 -12.38
N VAL A 147 5.00 -3.94 -12.38
CA VAL A 147 6.41 -3.63 -12.13
C VAL A 147 6.92 -2.74 -13.25
N GLN A 148 7.64 -1.69 -12.91
CA GLN A 148 8.14 -0.72 -13.87
C GLN A 148 9.29 -1.35 -14.70
N PRO A 149 9.37 -1.12 -16.02
CA PRO A 149 10.41 -1.73 -16.85
C PRO A 149 11.78 -1.11 -16.53
N VAL A 150 12.75 -1.97 -16.22
CA VAL A 150 14.14 -1.56 -15.89
C VAL A 150 14.73 -0.68 -17.00
N GLU A 151 14.60 -1.05 -18.27
CA GLU A 151 15.09 -0.25 -19.40
C GLU A 151 14.52 1.18 -19.42
N GLY A 152 13.25 1.34 -19.03
CA GLY A 152 12.60 2.63 -18.92
C GLY A 152 13.14 3.44 -17.75
N GLN A 153 13.40 2.79 -16.62
CA GLN A 153 13.99 3.43 -15.45
C GLN A 153 15.42 3.92 -15.75
N GLU A 154 16.30 3.07 -16.29
CA GLU A 154 17.69 3.41 -16.62
C GLU A 154 17.80 4.50 -17.69
N ARG A 155 16.82 4.58 -18.59
CA ARG A 155 16.73 5.67 -19.56
C ARG A 155 16.38 7.00 -18.90
N LEU A 156 15.55 7.00 -17.86
CA LEU A 156 15.00 8.21 -17.24
C LEU A 156 15.79 8.69 -16.02
N SER A 157 16.60 7.83 -15.40
CA SER A 157 17.44 8.18 -14.25
C SER A 157 18.86 7.62 -14.43
N PRO A 158 19.88 8.23 -13.81
CA PRO A 158 21.26 7.70 -13.83
C PRO A 158 21.41 6.56 -12.81
N VAL A 159 20.43 5.67 -12.74
CA VAL A 159 20.42 4.45 -11.91
C VAL A 159 20.60 3.27 -12.85
N LEU A 160 21.46 2.32 -12.47
CA LEU A 160 21.70 1.09 -13.21
C LEU A 160 21.26 -0.09 -12.32
N THR A 161 20.42 -0.97 -12.86
CA THR A 161 19.94 -2.16 -12.16
C THR A 161 20.81 -3.35 -12.59
N SER A 162 21.68 -3.81 -11.69
CA SER A 162 22.58 -4.93 -11.99
C SER A 162 21.92 -6.30 -11.82
N MET A 163 20.91 -6.41 -10.95
CA MET A 163 20.11 -7.61 -10.71
C MET A 163 18.69 -7.23 -10.32
N HIS A 164 17.72 -8.09 -10.67
CA HIS A 164 16.31 -7.96 -10.32
C HIS A 164 15.70 -9.35 -10.05
#